data_AF-A0A2N3EHK6-F1
#
_entry.id   AF-A0A2N3EHK6-F1
#
_cell.length_a   1.000
_cell.length_b   1.000
_cell.length_c   1.000
_cell.angle_alpha   90.00
_cell.angle_beta   90.00
_cell.angle_gamma   90.00
#
_symmetry.space_group_name_H-M   'P 1'
#
loop_
_entity.id
_entity.type
_entity.pdbx_description
1 polymer ?
#
loop_
_entity_poly.entity_id
_entity_poly.type
_entity_poly.pdbx_seq_one_letter_code
_entity_poly.pdbx_strand_id
1 'polypeptide(L)' 'MWTDERVELLKKLWADGLSASQVAKQLGGVTRNAVIGKVHRLGLSGRATPSRPARARTPGPRTLVRGRPDPLT' A
#
# COMPACT_ATOMS: atom_id res chain seq x y z
N MET A 1 -14.39 4.56 -10.30
CA MET A 1 -13.74 5.46 -11.26
C MET A 1 -13.23 6.70 -10.52
N TRP A 2 -12.08 7.27 -10.89
CA TRP A 2 -11.56 8.50 -10.27
C TRP A 2 -12.16 9.71 -10.99
N THR A 3 -13.21 10.29 -10.41
CA THR A 3 -13.80 11.55 -10.87
C THR A 3 -13.05 12.75 -10.29
N ASP A 4 -13.16 13.91 -10.93
CA ASP A 4 -12.51 15.14 -10.48
C ASP A 4 -12.95 15.53 -9.06
N GLU A 5 -14.24 15.41 -8.72
CA GLU A 5 -14.75 15.64 -7.36
C GLU A 5 -14.06 14.75 -6.31
N ARG A 6 -13.79 13.49 -6.65
CA ARG A 6 -13.10 12.56 -5.75
C ARG A 6 -11.61 12.90 -5.62
N VAL A 7 -11.00 13.45 -6.67
CA VAL A 7 -9.60 13.91 -6.65
C VAL A 7 -9.46 15.20 -5.83
N GLU A 8 -10.39 16.13 -5.96
CA GLU A 8 -10.50 17.34 -5.14
C GLU A 8 -10.64 16.97 -3.66
N LEU A 9 -11.59 16.09 -3.33
CA LEU A 9 -11.80 15.62 -1.96
C LEU A 9 -10.59 14.86 -1.41
N LEU A 10 -9.93 14.04 -2.24
CA LEU A 10 -8.66 13.40 -1.89
C LEU A 10 -7.60 14.44 -1.51
N LYS A 11 -7.39 15.47 -2.33
CA LYS A 11 -6.39 16.53 -2.06
C LYS A 11 -6.69 17.26 -0.77
N LYS A 12 -7.95 17.63 -0.53
CA LYS A 12 -8.38 18.32 0.70
C LYS A 12 -8.09 17.48 1.94
N LEU A 13 -8.59 16.25 1.99
CA LEU A 13 -8.39 15.35 3.14
C LEU A 13 -6.92 14.97 3.33
N TRP A 14 -6.15 14.90 2.25
CA TRP A 14 -4.71 14.65 2.31
C TRP A 14 -3.95 15.85 2.90
N ALA A 15 -4.31 17.08 2.51
CA ALA A 15 -3.78 18.31 3.09
C ALA A 15 -4.15 18.45 4.58
N ASP A 16 -5.33 17.97 4.98
CA ASP A 16 -5.77 17.87 6.38
C ASP A 16 -4.97 16.80 7.19
N GLY A 17 -4.06 16.06 6.55
CA GLY A 17 -3.16 15.10 7.21
C GLY A 17 -3.78 13.73 7.48
N LEU A 18 -4.97 13.44 6.95
CA LEU A 18 -5.63 12.15 7.12
C LEU A 18 -4.80 11.02 6.49
N SER A 19 -4.87 9.83 7.10
CA SER A 19 -4.25 8.64 6.53
C SER A 19 -5.05 8.11 5.34
N ALA A 20 -4.38 7.43 4.40
CA ALA A 20 -5.03 6.84 3.23
C ALA A 20 -6.24 5.93 3.56
N SER A 21 -6.22 5.24 4.70
CA SER A 21 -7.34 4.40 5.15
C SER A 21 -8.55 5.24 5.55
N GLN A 22 -8.35 6.39 6.19
CA GLN A 22 -9.41 7.31 6.57
C GLN A 22 -9.99 8.00 5.33
N VAL A 23 -9.11 8.45 4.43
CA VAL A 23 -9.53 9.05 3.16
C VAL A 23 -10.33 8.06 2.31
N ALA A 24 -9.93 6.78 2.27
CA ALA A 24 -10.68 5.73 1.60
C ALA A 24 -12.08 5.52 2.19
N LYS A 25 -12.22 5.56 3.54
CA LYS A 25 -13.52 5.51 4.22
C LYS A 25 -14.42 6.68 3.82
N GLN A 26 -13.85 7.89 3.72
CA GLN A 26 -14.60 9.09 3.36
C GLN A 26 -15.04 9.09 1.89
N LEU A 27 -14.17 8.62 0.99
CA LEU A 27 -14.44 8.58 -0.44
C LEU A 27 -15.42 7.48 -0.85
N GLY A 28 -15.47 6.36 -0.11
CA GLY A 28 -16.35 5.22 -0.36
C GLY A 28 -16.07 4.47 -1.68
N GLY A 29 -16.06 3.15 -1.67
CA GLY A 29 -15.83 2.36 -2.90
C GLY A 29 -14.42 2.48 -3.50
N VAL A 30 -13.45 2.97 -2.72
CA VAL A 30 -12.01 2.92 -3.03
C VAL A 30 -11.26 2.33 -1.86
N THR A 31 -10.21 1.56 -2.14
CA THR A 31 -9.37 0.97 -1.11
C THR A 31 -8.25 1.91 -0.70
N ARG A 32 -7.66 1.68 0.48
CA ARG A 32 -6.44 2.37 0.94
C ARG A 32 -5.33 2.37 -0.13
N ASN A 33 -5.14 1.24 -0.80
CA ASN A 33 -4.09 1.10 -1.81
C ASN A 33 -4.41 1.90 -3.09
N ALA A 34 -5.69 1.98 -3.47
CA ALA A 34 -6.11 2.84 -4.58
C ALA A 34 -5.83 4.32 -4.28
N VAL A 35 -6.07 4.76 -3.04
CA VAL A 35 -5.76 6.11 -2.56
C VAL A 35 -4.27 6.40 -2.63
N ILE A 36 -3.42 5.52 -2.06
CA ILE A 36 -1.95 5.67 -2.13
C ILE A 36 -1.48 5.76 -3.59
N GLY A 37 -1.98 4.87 -4.44
CA GLY A 37 -1.64 4.86 -5.85
C GLY A 37 -2.09 6.11 -6.61
N LYS A 38 -3.19 6.75 -6.20
CA LYS A 38 -3.64 8.01 -6.81
C LYS A 38 -2.82 9.21 -6.32
N VAL A 39 -2.55 9.29 -5.01
CA VAL A 39 -1.68 10.31 -4.40
C VAL A 39 -0.30 10.32 -5.08
N HIS A 40 0.29 9.13 -5.29
CA HIS A 40 1.58 9.00 -5.99
C HIS A 40 1.51 9.50 -7.44
N ARG A 41 0.45 9.17 -8.19
CA ARG A 41 0.27 9.65 -9.58
C ARG A 41 0.04 11.16 -9.66
N LEU A 42 -0.53 11.75 -8.61
CA LEU A 42 -0.77 13.19 -8.53
C LEU A 42 0.46 13.97 -8.05
N GLY A 43 1.56 13.29 -7.69
CA GLY A 43 2.77 13.95 -7.19
C GLY A 43 2.54 14.71 -5.87
N LEU A 44 1.53 14.32 -5.09
CA LEU A 44 1.24 14.90 -3.78
C LEU A 44 2.29 14.42 -2.78
N SER A 45 3.48 15.01 -2.84
CA SER A 45 4.60 14.76 -1.94
C SER A 45 4.26 15.23 -0.52
N GLY A 46 4.53 14.39 0.47
CA GLY A 46 4.49 14.80 1.88
C GLY A 46 3.14 14.63 2.56
N ARG A 47 2.80 13.40 2.94
CA ARG A 47 2.50 13.17 4.35
C ARG A 47 3.81 12.62 4.89
N ALA A 48 4.46 13.30 5.84
CA ALA A 48 5.60 12.71 6.55
C ALA A 48 5.22 11.27 6.88
N THR A 49 5.85 10.33 6.19
CA THR A 49 5.64 8.91 6.44
C THR A 49 5.84 8.73 7.93
N PRO A 50 4.88 8.18 8.71
CA PRO A 50 5.32 7.47 9.90
C PRO A 50 6.20 6.39 9.31
N SER A 51 7.52 6.57 9.46
CA SER A 51 8.56 5.70 8.94
C SER A 51 8.10 4.28 9.14
N ARG A 52 7.59 3.67 8.05
CA ARG A 52 7.38 2.24 8.07
C ARG A 52 8.82 1.75 8.10
N PRO A 53 9.31 1.12 9.19
CA PRO A 53 10.63 0.54 9.14
C PRO A 53 10.60 -0.31 7.88
N ALA A 54 11.58 -0.11 7.01
CA ALA A 54 11.80 -0.99 5.89
C ALA A 54 11.78 -2.38 6.51
N ARG A 55 10.66 -3.11 6.37
CA ARG A 55 10.66 -4.51 6.68
C ARG A 55 11.53 -5.03 5.57
N ALA A 56 12.82 -5.10 5.88
CA ALA A 56 13.79 -5.85 5.11
C ALA A 56 13.03 -7.10 4.75
N ARG A 57 12.78 -7.27 3.45
CA ARG A 57 12.34 -8.54 2.94
C ARG A 57 13.55 -9.42 3.19
N THR A 58 13.68 -9.94 4.41
CA THR A 58 14.52 -11.09 4.67
C THR A 58 14.02 -12.10 3.65
N PRO A 59 14.85 -12.55 2.70
CA PRO A 59 14.45 -13.68 1.90
C PRO A 59 14.19 -14.81 2.90
N GLY A 60 12.90 -15.11 3.12
CA GLY A 60 12.52 -16.26 3.93
C GLY A 60 13.23 -17.48 3.34
N PRO A 61 13.73 -18.41 4.18
CA PRO A 61 14.50 -19.53 3.68
C PRO A 61 13.65 -20.22 2.61
N ARG A 62 14.17 -20.24 1.37
CA ARG A 62 13.63 -21.11 0.31
C ARG A 62 13.48 -22.46 0.97
N THR A 63 12.24 -22.91 1.10
CA THR A 63 11.89 -24.26 1.51
C THR A 63 12.80 -25.18 0.70
N LEU A 64 13.83 -25.73 1.36
CA LEU A 64 14.63 -26.80 0.81
C LEU A 64 13.69 -28.00 0.76
N VAL A 65 12.92 -28.09 -0.33
CA VAL A 65 12.47 -29.39 -0.83
C VAL A 65 13.75 -30.11 -1.28
N ARG A 66 14.38 -30.77 -0.33
CA ARG A 66 15.38 -31.82 -0.52
C ARG A 66 15.26 -32.72 0.72
N GLY A 67 14.91 -33.99 0.61
CA GLY A 67 14.59 -34.77 -0.56
C GLY A 67 13.48 -35.75 -0.25
N ARG A 68 12.92 -36.32 -1.32
CA ARG A 68 12.39 -37.68 -1.22
C ARG A 68 13.58 -38.58 -0.85
N PRO A 69 13.46 -39.47 0.13
CA PRO A 69 14.25 -40.68 0.09
C PRO A 69 13.54 -41.61 -0.89
N ASP A 70 14.11 -41.82 -2.07
CA ASP A 70 13.79 -42.99 -2.87
C ASP A 70 14.78 -44.13 -2.56
N PRO A 71 14.34 -45.40 -2.69
CA PRO A 71 14.80 -46.52 -1.89
C PRO A 71 15.80 -47.43 -2.63
N LEU A 72 16.37 -48.38 -1.88
CA LEU A 72 17.24 -49.52 -2.29
C LEU A 72 18.76 -49.30 -2.19
N THR A 73 19.27 -49.49 -0.98
CA THR A 73 20.45 -50.31 -0.64
C THR A 73 20.37 -50.63 0.84
#